data_AF-A0A2D1SUS3-F1
#
_entry.id   AF-A0A2D1SUS3-F1
#
_cell.length_a   1.000
_cell.length_b   1.000
_cell.length_c   1.000
_cell.angle_alpha   90.00
_cell.angle_beta   90.00
_cell.angle_gamma   90.00
#
_symmetry.space_group_name_H-M   'P 1'
#
loop_
_entity.id
_entity.type
_entity.pdbx_description
1 polymer ?
#
loop_
_entity_poly.entity_id
_entity_poly.type
_entity_poly.pdbx_seq_one_letter_code
_entity_poly.pdbx_strand_id
1 'polypeptide(L)'
;MGQLCYSGFELVKETETEGFIYGEITDHFYFENGSACISGDGFVQAPDGSRAGIIWGLEKEPSIAVCIEPEEDRWGVYEIGFIKPIKTIDDLIINFRAVLPLIKEAYQNAHSTK
;
A
#
# COMPACT_ATOMS: atom_id res chain seq x y z
N MET A 1 13.92 3.79 20.72
CA MET A 1 13.35 3.01 19.60
C MET A 1 12.06 3.69 19.21
N GLY A 2 12.06 4.37 18.07
CA GLY A 2 10.90 5.14 17.58
C GLY A 2 9.75 4.20 17.24
N GLN A 3 8.53 4.67 17.46
CA GLN A 3 7.32 3.95 17.09
C GLN A 3 7.25 3.83 15.57
N LEU A 4 7.03 2.63 15.04
CA LEU A 4 6.83 2.43 13.61
C LEU A 4 5.59 3.21 13.16
N CYS A 5 5.69 3.91 12.03
CA CYS A 5 4.53 4.46 11.33
C CYS A 5 3.46 3.37 11.17
N TYR A 6 2.19 3.75 11.38
CA TYR A 6 1.03 2.86 11.25
C TYR A 6 1.00 1.66 12.21
N SER A 7 1.70 1.71 13.35
CA SER A 7 1.73 0.60 14.33
C SER A 7 0.36 0.24 14.93
N GLY A 8 -0.64 1.11 14.82
CA GLY A 8 -2.02 0.85 15.25
C GLY A 8 -2.94 0.23 14.20
N PHE A 9 -2.44 0.00 12.98
CA PHE A 9 -3.23 -0.53 11.86
C PHE A 9 -2.84 -1.97 11.53
N GLU A 10 -3.81 -2.73 11.02
CA GLU A 10 -3.65 -4.15 10.75
C GLU A 10 -2.92 -4.40 9.42
N LEU A 11 -2.21 -5.53 9.37
CA LEU A 11 -1.64 -6.07 8.14
C LEU A 11 -2.59 -7.09 7.56
N VAL A 12 -2.86 -6.97 6.26
CA VAL A 12 -3.68 -7.91 5.50
C VAL A 12 -2.78 -9.04 4.99
N LYS A 13 -2.60 -10.07 5.80
CA LYS A 13 -1.61 -11.14 5.57
C LYS A 13 -1.79 -11.87 4.24
N GLU A 14 -3.01 -11.96 3.73
CA GLU A 14 -3.35 -12.59 2.47
C GLU A 14 -2.70 -11.90 1.26
N THR A 15 -2.33 -10.61 1.41
CA THR A 15 -1.61 -9.84 0.38
C THR A 15 -0.12 -10.15 0.33
N GLU A 16 0.42 -10.87 1.32
CA GLU A 16 1.85 -11.14 1.43
C GLU A 16 2.40 -11.71 0.12
N THR A 17 3.35 -10.97 -0.46
CA THR A 17 4.01 -11.34 -1.70
C THR A 17 5.46 -10.89 -1.61
N GLU A 18 6.39 -11.86 -1.66
CA GLU A 18 7.84 -11.61 -1.57
C GLU A 18 8.26 -10.84 -0.29
N GLY A 19 7.55 -11.04 0.82
CA GLY A 19 7.79 -10.35 2.09
C GLY A 19 7.23 -8.93 2.19
N PHE A 20 6.60 -8.42 1.12
CA PHE A 20 5.82 -7.19 1.17
C PHE A 20 4.37 -7.49 1.55
N ILE A 21 3.79 -6.70 2.45
CA ILE A 21 2.43 -6.91 2.96
C ILE A 21 1.69 -5.57 2.95
N TYR A 22 0.47 -5.55 2.43
CA TYR A 22 -0.41 -4.39 2.52
C TYR A 22 -0.96 -4.26 3.95
N GLY A 23 -1.05 -3.02 4.41
CA GLY A 23 -1.67 -2.65 5.67
C GLY A 23 -2.87 -1.73 5.44
N GLU A 24 -3.95 -2.00 6.17
CA GLU A 24 -5.26 -1.38 5.95
C GLU A 24 -5.46 -0.19 6.90
N ILE A 25 -5.75 0.99 6.34
CA ILE A 25 -6.13 2.19 7.12
C ILE A 25 -7.61 2.49 6.90
N THR A 26 -8.06 2.53 5.64
CA THR A 26 -9.48 2.58 5.28
C THR A 26 -10.06 1.17 5.34
N ASP A 27 -11.17 0.97 6.05
CA ASP A 27 -11.95 -0.28 6.00
C ASP A 27 -12.63 -0.39 4.61
N HIS A 28 -12.07 -1.25 3.76
CA HIS A 28 -12.53 -1.40 2.37
C HIS A 28 -13.90 -2.08 2.25
N PHE A 29 -14.40 -2.70 3.33
CA PHE A 29 -15.63 -3.50 3.33
C PHE A 29 -16.82 -2.78 3.98
N TYR A 30 -16.61 -1.60 4.58
CA TYR A 30 -17.63 -0.87 5.32
C TYR A 30 -18.65 -0.10 4.45
N PHE A 31 -18.54 -0.08 3.11
CA PHE A 31 -19.45 0.72 2.28
C PHE A 31 -20.91 0.24 2.40
N GLU A 32 -21.76 1.11 2.95
CA GLU A 32 -23.20 0.90 3.02
C GLU A 32 -23.73 0.54 1.62
N ASN A 33 -24.43 -0.61 1.54
CA ASN A 33 -25.05 -1.20 0.35
C ASN A 33 -24.18 -2.15 -0.51
N GLY A 34 -22.98 -2.55 -0.06
CA GLY A 34 -22.19 -3.59 -0.76
C GLY A 34 -21.57 -3.13 -2.08
N SER A 35 -21.40 -1.82 -2.22
CA SER A 35 -20.61 -1.17 -3.29
C SER A 35 -19.13 -1.49 -3.12
N ALA A 36 -18.41 -1.60 -4.23
CA ALA A 36 -16.96 -1.79 -4.19
C ALA A 36 -16.27 -0.47 -3.84
N CYS A 37 -15.21 -0.55 -3.04
CA CYS A 37 -14.33 0.56 -2.70
C CYS A 37 -13.49 0.96 -3.93
N ILE A 38 -13.42 2.25 -4.24
CA ILE A 38 -12.72 2.78 -5.43
C ILE A 38 -11.54 3.70 -5.09
N SER A 39 -11.35 4.00 -3.81
CA SER A 39 -10.24 4.82 -3.31
C SER A 39 -10.09 4.63 -1.81
N GLY A 40 -8.89 4.82 -1.29
CA GLY A 40 -8.67 4.79 0.14
C GLY A 40 -7.22 5.01 0.52
N ASP A 41 -6.97 4.86 1.82
CA ASP A 41 -5.64 4.96 2.42
C ASP A 41 -5.21 3.58 2.93
N GLY A 42 -3.91 3.36 2.88
CA GLY A 42 -3.26 2.18 3.43
C GLY A 42 -1.78 2.44 3.67
N PHE A 43 -1.05 1.36 3.89
CA PHE A 43 0.40 1.37 3.93
C PHE A 43 0.93 0.05 3.39
N VAL A 44 2.23 -0.01 3.17
CA VAL A 44 2.92 -1.26 2.84
C VAL A 44 4.07 -1.47 3.80
N GLN A 45 4.20 -2.69 4.30
CA GLN A 45 5.35 -3.15 5.06
C GLN A 45 6.29 -3.90 4.12
N ALA A 46 7.56 -3.51 4.11
CA ALA A 46 8.62 -4.17 3.37
C ALA A 46 9.21 -5.36 4.17
N PRO A 47 10.04 -6.21 3.55
CA PRO A 47 10.61 -7.40 4.21
C PRO A 47 11.48 -7.10 5.43
N ASP A 48 12.07 -5.90 5.50
CA ASP A 48 12.88 -5.45 6.63
C ASP A 48 12.02 -4.89 7.79
N GLY A 49 10.69 -4.86 7.62
CA GLY A 49 9.73 -4.32 8.58
C GLY A 49 9.50 -2.82 8.48
N SER A 50 10.26 -2.10 7.64
CA SER A 50 10.03 -0.68 7.36
C SER A 50 8.74 -0.47 6.56
N ARG A 51 8.18 0.73 6.61
CA ARG A 51 6.84 1.02 6.05
C ARG A 51 6.82 2.27 5.20
N ALA A 52 5.90 2.32 4.25
CA ALA A 52 5.50 3.54 3.53
C ALA A 52 3.99 3.68 3.49
N GLY A 53 3.52 4.92 3.45
CA GLY A 53 2.11 5.24 3.27
C GLY A 53 1.67 5.02 1.83
N ILE A 54 0.41 4.64 1.65
CA ILE A 54 -0.25 4.48 0.35
C ILE A 54 -1.55 5.29 0.39
N ILE A 55 -1.72 6.16 -0.59
CA ILE A 55 -3.01 6.73 -0.98
C ILE A 55 -3.33 6.07 -2.31
N TRP A 56 -4.54 5.55 -2.50
CA TRP A 56 -4.86 4.85 -3.75
C TRP A 56 -6.22 5.22 -4.31
N GLY A 57 -6.31 5.14 -5.63
CA GLY A 57 -7.53 5.33 -6.42
C GLY A 57 -7.55 4.38 -7.62
N LEU A 58 -8.61 4.44 -8.43
CA LEU A 58 -8.69 3.63 -9.65
C LEU A 58 -8.00 4.29 -10.84
N GLU A 59 -7.19 3.50 -11.52
CA GLU A 59 -6.51 3.86 -12.76
C GLU A 59 -6.65 2.75 -13.81
N LYS A 60 -6.33 3.09 -15.07
CA LYS A 60 -6.38 2.11 -16.17
C LYS A 60 -5.26 1.08 -16.11
N GLU A 61 -4.11 1.49 -15.59
CA GLU A 61 -2.90 0.68 -15.46
C GLU A 61 -2.29 0.91 -14.07
N PRO A 62 -1.53 -0.06 -13.54
CA PRO A 62 -0.82 0.13 -12.27
C PRO A 62 0.10 1.34 -12.37
N SER A 63 -0.02 2.27 -11.43
CA SER A 63 0.81 3.47 -11.39
C SER A 63 1.29 3.75 -9.97
N ILE A 64 2.40 4.49 -9.87
CA ILE A 64 2.92 4.99 -8.61
C ILE A 64 3.44 6.42 -8.81
N ALA A 65 3.19 7.29 -7.86
CA ALA A 65 3.78 8.62 -7.78
C ALA A 65 4.19 8.93 -6.34
N VAL A 66 5.27 9.69 -6.16
CA VAL A 66 5.70 10.14 -4.83
C VAL A 66 4.83 11.30 -4.38
N CYS A 67 4.15 11.15 -3.24
CA CYS A 67 3.46 12.25 -2.56
C CYS A 67 4.36 12.92 -1.53
N ILE A 68 5.06 12.11 -0.74
CA ILE A 68 6.01 12.55 0.28
C ILE A 68 7.28 11.72 0.11
N GLU A 69 8.41 12.40 -0.02
CA GLU A 69 9.73 11.79 -0.12
C GLU A 69 10.07 10.93 1.11
N PRO A 70 11.04 10.00 1.00
CA PRO A 70 11.49 9.20 2.14
C PRO A 70 11.96 10.05 3.33
N GLU A 71 11.57 9.64 4.54
CA GLU A 71 11.94 10.27 5.81
C GLU A 71 12.60 9.23 6.74
N GLU A 72 12.96 9.62 7.97
CA GLU A 72 13.64 8.73 8.92
C GLU A 72 12.76 7.55 9.35
N ASP A 73 11.45 7.75 9.45
CA ASP A 73 10.47 6.82 10.03
C ASP A 73 9.66 6.02 9.00
N ARG A 74 9.70 6.43 7.73
CA ARG A 74 9.05 5.75 6.59
C ARG A 74 9.82 6.00 5.30
N TRP A 75 9.80 5.03 4.39
CA TRP A 75 10.48 5.17 3.10
C TRP A 75 9.65 5.92 2.04
N GLY A 76 8.63 6.66 2.45
CA GLY A 76 7.85 7.56 1.60
C GLY A 76 6.34 7.47 1.84
N VAL A 77 5.58 8.31 1.13
CA VAL A 77 4.14 8.16 0.91
C VAL A 77 3.89 8.23 -0.58
N TYR A 78 3.12 7.27 -1.10
CA TYR A 78 2.91 7.09 -2.52
C TYR A 78 1.43 7.14 -2.88
N GLU A 79 1.13 7.82 -3.99
CA GLU A 79 -0.15 7.68 -4.68
C GLU A 79 -0.05 6.47 -5.61
N ILE A 80 -1.04 5.58 -5.53
CA ILE A 80 -1.07 4.31 -6.27
C ILE A 80 -2.35 4.21 -7.10
N GLY A 81 -2.18 3.84 -8.37
CA GLY A 81 -3.29 3.46 -9.25
C GLY A 81 -3.61 1.97 -9.14
N PHE A 82 -4.73 1.62 -8.53
CA PHE A 82 -5.31 0.28 -8.58
C PHE A 82 -6.16 0.08 -9.83
N ILE A 83 -6.14 -1.12 -10.37
CA ILE A 83 -6.81 -1.42 -11.65
C ILE A 83 -8.23 -1.98 -11.47
N LYS A 84 -8.63 -2.28 -10.24
CA LYS A 84 -9.94 -2.85 -9.91
C LYS A 84 -10.53 -2.23 -8.65
N PRO A 85 -11.85 -2.01 -8.60
CA PRO A 85 -12.54 -1.76 -7.34
C PRO A 85 -12.32 -2.92 -6.36
N ILE A 86 -12.22 -2.62 -5.07
CA ILE A 86 -12.07 -3.62 -4.01
C ILE A 86 -13.45 -3.97 -3.44
N LYS A 87 -13.86 -5.23 -3.59
CA LYS A 87 -15.08 -5.75 -2.94
C LYS A 87 -14.78 -6.97 -2.07
N THR A 88 -13.72 -7.68 -2.40
CA THR A 88 -13.29 -8.91 -1.73
C THR A 88 -11.80 -8.83 -1.42
N ILE A 89 -11.34 -9.71 -0.54
CA ILE A 89 -9.91 -9.87 -0.26
C ILE A 89 -9.12 -10.21 -1.53
N ASP A 90 -9.70 -10.99 -2.44
CA ASP A 90 -9.08 -11.35 -3.71
C ASP A 90 -8.85 -10.14 -4.62
N ASP A 91 -9.77 -9.17 -4.61
CA ASP A 91 -9.60 -7.92 -5.38
C ASP A 91 -8.40 -7.12 -4.85
N LEU A 92 -8.27 -7.02 -3.52
CA LEU A 92 -7.13 -6.36 -2.88
C LEU A 92 -5.81 -7.09 -3.20
N ILE A 93 -5.79 -8.43 -3.14
CA ILE A 93 -4.61 -9.23 -3.50
C ILE A 93 -4.20 -8.97 -4.96
N ILE A 94 -5.17 -8.96 -5.88
CA ILE A 94 -4.92 -8.71 -7.31
C ILE A 94 -4.33 -7.31 -7.51
N ASN A 95 -4.94 -6.29 -6.91
CA ASN A 95 -4.45 -4.92 -7.01
C ASN A 95 -3.05 -4.76 -6.43
N PHE A 96 -2.83 -5.25 -5.21
CA PHE A 96 -1.54 -5.14 -4.54
C PHE A 96 -0.41 -5.81 -5.34
N ARG A 97 -0.66 -7.02 -5.88
CA ARG A 97 0.32 -7.71 -6.73
C ARG A 97 0.57 -7.00 -8.04
N ALA A 98 -0.43 -6.32 -8.61
CA ALA A 98 -0.27 -5.57 -9.86
C ALA A 98 0.65 -4.35 -9.68
N VAL A 99 0.60 -3.69 -8.53
CA VAL A 99 1.44 -2.50 -8.24
C VAL A 99 2.76 -2.86 -7.56
N LEU A 100 2.91 -4.09 -7.05
CA LEU A 100 4.09 -4.51 -6.29
C LEU A 100 5.43 -4.28 -7.00
N PRO A 101 5.58 -4.51 -8.32
CA PRO A 101 6.84 -4.19 -9.01
C PRO A 101 7.26 -2.73 -8.85
N LEU A 102 6.30 -1.80 -8.92
CA LEU A 102 6.54 -0.36 -8.76
C LEU A 102 6.88 -0.01 -7.30
N ILE A 103 6.20 -0.65 -6.35
CA ILE A 103 6.49 -0.50 -4.92
C ILE A 103 7.91 -0.97 -4.60
N LYS A 104 8.36 -2.09 -5.18
CA LYS A 104 9.71 -2.62 -4.97
C LYS A 104 10.77 -1.66 -5.50
N GLU A 105 10.55 -1.05 -6.66
CA GLU A 105 11.45 -0.03 -7.21
C GLU A 105 11.50 1.21 -6.30
N ALA A 106 10.35 1.70 -5.84
CA ALA A 106 10.28 2.81 -4.90
C ALA A 106 11.03 2.53 -3.59
N TYR A 107 10.85 1.33 -3.02
CA TYR A 107 11.58 0.87 -1.84
C TYR A 107 13.10 0.84 -2.08
N GLN A 108 13.56 0.30 -3.20
CA GLN A 108 14.98 0.27 -3.56
C GLN A 108 15.57 1.67 -3.72
N ASN A 109 14.85 2.58 -4.36
CA ASN A 109 15.28 3.96 -4.57
C ASN A 109 15.43 4.71 -3.24
N ALA A 110 14.46 4.55 -2.33
CA ALA A 110 14.48 5.17 -1.00
C ALA A 110 15.64 4.67 -0.12
N HIS A 111 16.11 3.44 -0.35
CA HIS A 111 17.26 2.87 0.37
C HIS A 111 18.60 3.16 -0.29
N SER A 112 18.61 3.44 -1.60
CA SER A 112 19.83 3.80 -2.34
C SER A 112 20.23 5.27 -2.17
N THR A 113 19.33 6.11 -1.63
CA THR A 113 19.55 7.53 -1.36
C THR A 113 20.06 7.83 0.06
N LYS A 114 20.26 6.80 0.89
CA LYS A 114 20.85 6.91 2.24
C LYS A 114 22.36 6.75 2.23
#